data_AF-A0A8J7D000-F1
#
_entry.id   AF-A0A8J7D000-F1
#
_cell.length_a   1.000
_cell.length_b   1.000
_cell.length_c   1.000
_cell.angle_alpha   90.00
_cell.angle_beta   90.00
_cell.angle_gamma   90.00
#
_symmetry.space_group_name_H-M   'P 1'
#
loop_
_entity.id
_entity.type
_entity.pdbx_description
1 polymer ?
#
loop_
_entity_poly.entity_id
_entity_poly.type
_entity_poly.pdbx_seq_one_letter_code
_entity_poly.pdbx_strand_id
1 'polypeptide(L)'
;MSYKIIYGTVTEDGTKQSGKGFQVESPEAGTYVITFLESFVEPPTVVATLKDWGADNQIVVKNIATNKAQVNIWDLGIKQQSGAASPELAVTKEKSAFNFIAIGEAS
;
A
#
# COMPACT_ATOMS: atom_id res chain seq x y z
N MET A 1 -16.77 -23.92 -2.34
CA MET A 1 -16.14 -22.60 -2.14
C MET A 1 -14.72 -22.81 -1.67
N SER A 2 -13.74 -22.29 -2.42
CA SER A 2 -12.33 -22.28 -2.02
C SER A 2 -11.85 -20.83 -1.93
N TYR A 3 -11.10 -20.51 -0.89
CA TYR A 3 -10.48 -19.20 -0.72
C TYR A 3 -9.05 -19.24 -1.23
N LYS A 4 -8.57 -18.12 -1.76
CA LYS A 4 -7.15 -17.90 -2.05
C LYS A 4 -6.60 -16.73 -1.27
N ILE A 5 -5.31 -16.81 -0.98
CA ILE A 5 -4.57 -15.80 -0.25
C ILE A 5 -3.40 -15.37 -1.12
N ILE A 6 -3.34 -14.08 -1.45
CA ILE A 6 -2.20 -13.45 -2.13
C ILE A 6 -1.57 -12.48 -1.15
N TYR A 7 -0.28 -12.64 -0.87
CA TYR A 7 0.44 -11.78 0.06
C TYR A 7 1.85 -11.53 -0.45
N GLY A 8 2.46 -10.47 0.05
CA GLY A 8 3.85 -10.19 -0.24
C GLY A 8 4.35 -8.92 0.41
N THR A 9 5.64 -8.70 0.22
CA THR A 9 6.34 -7.49 0.65
C THR A 9 6.75 -6.69 -0.57
N VAL A 10 6.53 -5.38 -0.52
CA VAL A 10 6.92 -4.41 -1.53
C VAL A 10 7.99 -3.51 -0.94
N THR A 11 9.06 -3.27 -1.70
CA THR A 11 10.15 -2.35 -1.31
C THR A 11 9.73 -0.89 -1.49
N GLU A 12 10.51 0.03 -0.91
CA GLU A 12 10.31 1.48 -1.06
C GLU A 12 10.22 1.94 -2.52
N ASP A 13 11.04 1.36 -3.40
CA ASP A 13 11.06 1.61 -4.83
C ASP A 13 9.89 0.98 -5.62
N GLY A 14 8.94 0.35 -4.93
CA GLY A 14 7.78 -0.26 -5.58
C GLY A 14 8.07 -1.56 -6.31
N THR A 15 9.13 -2.26 -5.89
CA THR A 15 9.45 -3.58 -6.43
C THR A 15 8.97 -4.68 -5.49
N LYS A 16 8.56 -5.82 -6.05
CA LYS A 16 8.19 -6.99 -5.25
C LYS A 16 9.43 -7.59 -4.61
N GLN A 17 9.50 -7.54 -3.27
CA GLN A 17 10.56 -8.20 -2.49
C GLN A 17 10.26 -9.68 -2.25
N SER A 18 9.00 -10.01 -1.95
CA SER A 18 8.60 -11.37 -1.57
C SER A 18 7.14 -11.67 -1.98
N GLY A 19 6.76 -12.95 -1.95
CA GLY A 19 5.41 -13.40 -2.30
C GLY A 19 5.23 -13.79 -3.77
N LYS A 20 4.04 -14.30 -4.10
CA LYS A 20 3.68 -14.82 -5.43
C LYS A 20 2.24 -14.44 -5.78
N GLY A 21 1.89 -14.53 -7.06
CA GLY A 21 0.51 -14.26 -7.53
C GLY A 21 0.18 -12.79 -7.77
N PHE A 22 1.17 -11.88 -7.72
CA PHE A 22 0.96 -10.47 -8.00
C PHE A 22 2.17 -9.79 -8.66
N GLN A 23 1.88 -8.63 -9.24
CA GLN A 23 2.81 -7.63 -9.75
C GLN A 23 2.56 -6.29 -9.05
N VAL A 24 3.58 -5.42 -9.07
CA VAL A 24 3.53 -4.09 -8.47
C VAL A 24 3.92 -3.07 -9.52
N GLU A 25 3.16 -1.99 -9.59
CA GLU A 25 3.54 -0.77 -10.29
C GLU A 25 3.54 0.39 -9.29
N SER A 26 4.50 1.30 -9.40
CA SER A 26 4.54 2.53 -8.61
C SER A 26 4.55 3.75 -9.53
N PRO A 27 3.36 4.24 -9.94
CA PRO A 27 3.26 5.32 -10.93
C PRO A 27 3.73 6.67 -10.37
N GLU A 28 3.68 6.85 -9.06
CA GLU A 28 4.15 8.04 -8.36
C GLU A 28 4.61 7.64 -6.94
N ALA A 29 5.44 8.49 -6.31
CA ALA A 29 5.89 8.26 -4.94
C ALA A 29 4.69 8.03 -4.00
N GLY A 30 4.83 7.09 -3.07
CA GLY A 30 3.78 6.74 -2.11
C GLY A 30 2.52 6.15 -2.72
N THR A 31 2.51 5.76 -3.99
CA THR A 31 1.39 5.06 -4.63
C THR A 31 1.86 3.77 -5.26
N TYR A 32 1.19 2.67 -4.92
CA TYR A 32 1.50 1.33 -5.36
C TYR A 32 0.23 0.64 -5.85
N VAL A 33 0.25 0.18 -7.09
CA VAL A 33 -0.82 -0.62 -7.69
C VAL A 33 -0.39 -2.07 -7.67
N ILE A 34 -1.13 -2.88 -6.91
CA ILE A 34 -0.95 -4.32 -6.84
C ILE A 34 -1.90 -4.96 -7.84
N THR A 35 -1.36 -5.61 -8.86
CA THR A 35 -2.15 -6.39 -9.82
C THR A 35 -2.06 -7.86 -9.47
N PHE A 36 -3.20 -8.50 -9.21
CA PHE A 36 -3.28 -9.94 -8.96
C PHE A 36 -3.22 -10.69 -10.31
N LEU A 37 -2.29 -11.63 -10.43
CA LEU A 37 -2.08 -12.40 -11.67
C LEU A 37 -3.28 -13.31 -11.99
N GLU A 38 -3.96 -13.76 -10.95
CA GLU A 38 -5.24 -14.44 -11.05
C GLU A 38 -6.28 -13.60 -10.30
N SER A 39 -7.34 -13.19 -10.99
CA SER A 39 -8.43 -12.41 -10.39
C SER A 39 -9.19 -13.20 -9.33
N PHE A 40 -9.68 -12.55 -8.30
CA PHE A 40 -10.68 -13.10 -7.39
C PHE A 40 -12.07 -13.11 -8.06
N VAL A 41 -13.01 -13.91 -7.55
CA VAL A 41 -14.41 -13.90 -8.03
C VAL A 41 -15.07 -12.55 -7.73
N GLU A 42 -14.87 -12.05 -6.51
CA GLU A 42 -15.32 -10.75 -6.02
C GLU A 42 -14.12 -9.95 -5.48
N PRO A 43 -14.22 -8.61 -5.34
CA PRO A 43 -13.14 -7.82 -4.72
C PRO A 43 -12.70 -8.41 -3.37
N PRO A 44 -11.41 -8.74 -3.19
CA PRO A 44 -10.93 -9.37 -1.96
C PRO A 44 -10.88 -8.37 -0.80
N THR A 45 -10.79 -8.89 0.43
CA THR A 45 -10.37 -8.06 1.57
C THR A 45 -8.86 -7.91 1.54
N VAL A 46 -8.37 -6.66 1.61
CA VAL A 46 -6.94 -6.36 1.55
C VAL A 46 -6.52 -5.58 2.79
N VAL A 47 -5.46 -6.05 3.44
CA VAL A 47 -4.80 -5.39 4.56
C VAL A 47 -3.36 -5.11 4.17
N ALA A 48 -2.88 -3.90 4.46
CA ALA A 48 -1.49 -3.52 4.27
C ALA A 48 -0.92 -2.89 5.55
N THR A 49 0.36 -3.13 5.80
CA THR A 49 1.10 -2.59 6.94
C THR A 49 2.40 -1.98 6.49
N LEU A 50 2.80 -0.88 7.12
CA LEU A 50 4.12 -0.31 6.92
C LEU A 50 5.20 -1.31 7.36
N LYS A 51 6.31 -1.35 6.62
CA LYS A 51 7.47 -2.18 6.94
C LYS A 51 8.62 -1.28 7.38
N ASP A 52 9.22 -1.62 8.52
CA ASP A 52 10.41 -0.95 9.07
C ASP A 52 10.27 0.57 9.34
N TRP A 53 9.03 1.06 9.56
CA TRP A 53 8.75 2.49 9.71
C TRP A 53 8.05 2.90 11.00
N GLY A 54 8.26 4.17 11.37
CA GLY A 54 7.79 4.83 12.59
C GLY A 54 6.38 5.44 12.49
N ALA A 55 5.90 5.96 13.62
CA ALA A 55 4.49 6.23 13.90
C ALA A 55 3.80 7.31 13.05
N ASP A 56 4.55 8.11 12.30
CA ASP A 56 4.02 9.33 11.64
C ASP A 56 3.47 9.07 10.24
N ASN A 57 3.58 7.84 9.72
CA ASN A 57 3.17 7.51 8.37
C ASN A 57 1.77 6.90 8.32
N GLN A 58 0.97 7.34 7.35
CA GLN A 58 -0.36 6.81 7.10
C GLN A 58 -0.34 5.87 5.89
N ILE A 59 -0.93 4.69 6.04
CA ILE A 59 -1.17 3.75 4.95
C ILE A 59 -2.67 3.62 4.70
N VAL A 60 -3.08 3.71 3.43
CA VAL A 60 -4.47 3.51 3.01
C VAL A 60 -4.52 2.52 1.86
N VAL A 61 -5.37 1.51 2.01
CA VAL A 61 -5.74 0.61 0.93
C VAL A 61 -7.04 1.10 0.31
N LYS A 62 -7.08 1.26 -1.01
CA LYS A 62 -8.25 1.75 -1.76
C LYS A 62 -8.33 1.14 -3.16
N ASN A 63 -9.39 1.48 -3.89
CA ASN A 63 -9.60 1.07 -5.28
C ASN A 63 -9.45 -0.45 -5.48
N ILE A 64 -10.03 -1.23 -4.56
CA ILE A 64 -9.98 -2.69 -4.58
C ILE A 64 -10.96 -3.20 -5.65
N ALA A 65 -10.44 -4.00 -6.57
CA ALA A 65 -11.21 -4.72 -7.58
C ALA A 65 -10.78 -6.20 -7.59
N THR A 66 -11.46 -7.02 -8.38
CA THR A 66 -11.18 -8.46 -8.48
C THR A 66 -9.74 -8.78 -8.86
N ASN A 67 -9.09 -7.92 -9.65
CA ASN A 67 -7.74 -8.15 -10.17
C ASN A 67 -6.68 -7.15 -9.65
N LYS A 68 -7.05 -6.21 -8.78
CA LYS A 68 -6.09 -5.22 -8.28
C LYS A 68 -6.49 -4.57 -6.95
N ALA A 69 -5.52 -3.98 -6.28
CA ALA A 69 -5.72 -3.06 -5.18
C ALA A 69 -4.68 -1.93 -5.24
N GLN A 70 -5.01 -0.77 -4.68
CA GLN A 70 -4.07 0.34 -4.56
C GLN A 70 -3.70 0.55 -3.10
N VAL A 71 -2.40 0.66 -2.82
CA VAL A 71 -1.84 1.04 -1.53
C VAL A 71 -1.22 2.42 -1.68
N ASN A 72 -1.68 3.35 -0.85
CA ASN A 72 -1.11 4.68 -0.75
C ASN A 72 -0.47 4.88 0.62
N ILE A 73 0.71 5.50 0.62
CA ILE A 73 1.46 5.80 1.83
C ILE A 73 1.86 7.28 1.81
N TRP A 74 1.59 7.96 2.92
CA TRP A 74 1.94 9.35 3.14
C TRP A 74 2.72 9.49 4.44
N ASP A 75 3.70 10.38 4.41
CA ASP A 75 4.36 10.93 5.59
C ASP A 75 3.54 12.12 6.11
N LEU A 76 3.13 12.05 7.38
CA LEU A 76 2.45 13.12 8.10
C LEU A 76 3.44 13.87 9.01
N GLY A 77 4.45 14.49 8.41
CA GLY A 77 5.36 15.36 9.13
C GLY A 77 4.68 16.66 9.58
N ILE A 78 4.89 17.06 10.84
CA ILE A 78 4.59 18.44 11.26
C ILE A 78 5.75 19.33 10.80
N LYS A 79 5.50 20.23 9.84
CA LYS A 79 6.49 21.26 9.48
C LYS A 79 6.25 22.47 10.36
N GLN A 80 7.06 22.61 11.42
CA GLN A 80 7.20 23.91 12.07
C GLN A 80 8.06 24.80 11.16
N GLN A 81 7.42 25.61 10.31
CA GLN A 81 8.14 26.68 9.61
C GLN A 81 8.59 27.70 10.66
N SER A 82 9.90 27.98 10.73
CA SER A 82 10.41 29.01 11.63
C SER A 82 9.76 30.36 11.30
N GLY A 83 8.92 30.87 12.21
CA GLY A 83 8.20 32.14 12.04
C GLY A 83 6.68 32.03 11.85
N ALA A 84 6.11 30.83 11.73
CA ALA A 84 4.65 30.64 11.73
C ALA A 84 4.10 30.55 13.16
N ALA A 85 2.94 31.17 13.41
CA ALA A 85 2.32 31.22 14.74
C ALA A 85 1.69 29.89 15.20
N SER A 86 1.63 28.87 14.33
CA SER A 86 1.10 27.54 14.65
C SER A 86 1.74 26.47 13.76
N PRO A 87 1.93 25.24 14.27
CA PRO A 87 2.41 24.12 13.47
C PRO A 87 1.41 23.78 12.35
N GLU A 88 1.89 23.64 11.12
CA GLU A 88 1.12 23.12 10.00
C GLU A 88 1.47 21.64 9.74
N LEU A 89 0.45 20.82 9.52
CA LEU A 89 0.61 19.45 9.05
C LEU A 89 1.04 19.48 7.58
N ALA A 90 2.21 18.93 7.27
CA ALA A 90 2.67 18.73 5.91
C ALA A 90 2.46 17.27 5.52
N VAL A 91 1.54 17.03 4.59
CA VAL A 91 1.31 15.70 4.04
C VAL A 91 2.19 15.54 2.80
N THR A 92 3.18 14.66 2.85
CA THR A 92 4.01 14.35 1.68
C THR A 92 3.88 12.89 1.29
N LYS A 93 3.85 12.60 -0.02
CA LYS A 93 3.90 11.21 -0.49
C LYS A 93 5.34 10.74 -0.43
N GLU A 94 5.59 9.60 0.20
CA GLU A 94 6.94 9.08 0.39
C GLU A 94 7.08 7.67 -0.17
N LYS A 95 8.25 7.35 -0.69
CA LYS A 95 8.60 5.96 -1.05
C LYS A 95 8.76 5.14 0.21
N SER A 96 8.05 4.02 0.28
CA SER A 96 7.76 3.31 1.51
C SER A 96 7.71 1.81 1.27
N ALA A 97 8.35 1.01 2.12
CA ALA A 97 8.14 -0.44 2.10
C ALA A 97 6.85 -0.81 2.85
N PHE A 98 6.16 -1.83 2.38
CA PHE A 98 4.97 -2.35 3.06
C PHE A 98 4.79 -3.84 2.84
N ASN A 99 4.06 -4.47 3.75
CA ASN A 99 3.54 -5.81 3.57
C ASN A 99 2.06 -5.72 3.24
N PHE A 100 1.53 -6.69 2.49
CA PHE A 100 0.09 -6.81 2.33
C PHE A 100 -0.36 -8.27 2.29
N ILE A 101 -1.65 -8.47 2.57
CA ILE A 101 -2.38 -9.71 2.38
C ILE A 101 -3.74 -9.38 1.75
N ALA A 102 -4.11 -10.15 0.73
CA ALA A 102 -5.40 -10.13 0.05
C ALA A 102 -6.05 -11.51 0.18
N ILE A 103 -7.28 -11.55 0.68
CA ILE A 103 -8.03 -12.79 0.92
C ILE A 103 -9.40 -12.67 0.26
N GLY A 104 -9.78 -13.68 -0.51
CA GLY A 104 -11.07 -13.72 -1.18
C GLY A 104 -11.32 -15.06 -1.85
N GLU A 105 -12.47 -15.19 -2.50
CA GLU A 105 -12.84 -16.41 -3.22
C GLU A 105 -11.95 -16.62 -4.46
N ALA A 106 -11.51 -17.86 -4.64
CA ALA A 106 -10.73 -18.28 -5.79
C ALA A 106 -11.62 -18.39 -7.03
N SER A 107 -11.14 -17.84 -8.15
CA SER A 107 -11.74 -17.93 -9.48
C SER A 107 -11.55 -19.31 -10.12
#